data_AF-A0A1D2WU10-F1
#
_entry.id   AF-A0A1D2WU10-F1
#
_cell.length_a   1.000
_cell.length_b   1.000
_cell.length_c   1.000
_cell.angle_alpha   90.00
_cell.angle_beta   90.00
_cell.angle_gamma   90.00
#
_symmetry.space_group_name_H-M   'P 1'
#
loop_
_entity.id
_entity.type
_entity.pdbx_description
1 polymer ?
#
loop_
_entity_poly.entity_id
_entity_poly.type
_entity_poly.pdbx_seq_one_letter_code
_entity_poly.pdbx_strand_id
1 'polypeptide(L)'
;MDTIPFALGATEKTSGSTSSVYISYLDVGAPKEKPYQEYVKVTNKGSKSVNLKGWKIKDKGAKHTYTFYSYTLKSKASVVLRSGKGKNSGSTLYWNKYSFIWNNEGDTAYLYNAHGKLVFKRNG
;
A
#
# COMPACT_ATOMS: atom_id res chain seq x y z
N MET A 1 -12.79 -24.34 44.98
CA MET A 1 -13.59 -24.54 43.76
C MET A 1 -13.58 -23.23 43.01
N ASP A 2 -12.91 -23.26 41.86
CA ASP A 2 -12.47 -22.14 41.05
C ASP A 2 -13.58 -21.19 40.61
N THR A 3 -13.28 -19.90 40.63
CA THR A 3 -13.91 -18.96 39.70
C THR A 3 -12.83 -18.01 39.20
N ILE A 4 -12.46 -18.20 37.93
CA ILE A 4 -11.60 -17.33 37.14
C ILE A 4 -12.31 -15.97 37.00
N PRO A 5 -11.67 -14.82 37.28
CA PRO A 5 -12.24 -13.56 36.86
C PRO A 5 -12.08 -13.41 35.34
N PHE A 6 -13.20 -13.23 34.65
CA PHE A 6 -13.24 -12.85 33.24
C PHE A 6 -12.54 -11.51 33.05
N ALA A 7 -11.40 -11.51 32.36
CA ALA A 7 -10.80 -10.31 31.82
C ALA A 7 -11.75 -9.73 30.76
N LEU A 8 -12.54 -8.74 31.16
CA LEU A 8 -13.47 -8.03 30.30
C LEU A 8 -12.68 -7.09 29.37
N GLY A 9 -12.41 -7.56 28.17
CA GLY A 9 -12.29 -6.73 26.97
C GLY A 9 -11.28 -5.58 27.04
N ALA A 10 -9.99 -5.89 27.12
CA ALA A 10 -9.02 -5.02 26.48
C ALA A 10 -9.25 -5.15 24.97
N THR A 11 -10.09 -4.30 24.41
CA THR A 11 -9.98 -4.00 22.99
C THR A 11 -8.55 -3.49 22.81
N GLU A 12 -7.70 -4.26 22.14
CA GLU A 12 -6.39 -3.80 21.69
C GLU A 12 -6.66 -2.67 20.70
N LYS A 13 -6.86 -1.47 21.24
CA LYS A 13 -6.79 -0.22 20.52
C LYS A 13 -5.36 -0.16 20.05
N THR A 14 -5.11 -0.68 18.85
CA THR A 14 -3.84 -0.55 18.16
C THR A 14 -3.54 0.94 18.10
N SER A 15 -2.74 1.42 19.05
CA SER A 15 -2.06 2.71 19.04
C SER A 15 -1.02 2.66 17.92
N GLY A 16 -1.50 2.46 16.70
CA GLY A 16 -0.72 2.61 15.50
C GLY A 16 -0.56 4.10 15.32
N SER A 17 0.64 4.61 15.62
CA SER A 17 1.10 5.88 15.07
C SER A 17 0.65 5.93 13.61
N THR A 18 -0.37 6.76 13.33
CA THR A 18 -0.97 6.80 12.00
C THR A 18 0.09 7.37 11.08
N SER A 19 0.72 6.49 10.29
CA SER A 19 1.67 6.89 9.27
C SER A 19 1.04 8.01 8.44
N SER A 20 1.77 9.10 8.23
CA SER A 20 1.30 10.16 7.33
C SER A 20 1.22 9.67 5.88
N VAL A 21 1.87 8.56 5.57
CA VAL A 21 1.84 7.89 4.27
C VAL A 21 0.86 6.73 4.30
N TYR A 22 -0.07 6.72 3.35
CA TYR A 22 -1.13 5.73 3.21
C TYR A 22 -1.51 5.51 1.74
N ILE A 23 -2.27 4.46 1.46
CA ILE A 23 -2.82 4.20 0.12
C ILE A 23 -4.14 4.95 0.01
N SER A 24 -4.17 6.01 -0.80
CA SER A 24 -5.37 6.83 -0.99
C SER A 24 -6.32 6.27 -2.03
N TYR A 25 -5.80 5.51 -3.00
CA TYR A 25 -6.59 4.89 -4.05
C TYR A 25 -5.97 3.57 -4.51
N LEU A 26 -6.81 2.61 -4.86
CA LEU A 26 -6.46 1.37 -5.53
C LEU A 26 -7.45 1.23 -6.69
N ASP A 27 -6.92 1.10 -7.90
CA ASP A 27 -7.64 0.80 -9.12
C ASP A 27 -7.26 -0.62 -9.54
N VAL A 28 -8.24 -1.52 -9.51
CA VAL A 28 -8.04 -2.92 -9.89
C VAL A 28 -8.24 -3.12 -11.40
N GLY A 29 -8.70 -2.11 -12.14
CA GLY A 29 -9.15 -2.26 -13.52
C GLY A 29 -10.49 -3.01 -13.62
N ALA A 30 -11.10 -3.02 -14.80
CA ALA A 30 -12.30 -3.83 -15.03
C ALA A 30 -11.92 -5.29 -15.40
N PRO A 31 -12.81 -6.27 -15.18
CA PRO A 31 -12.62 -7.62 -15.72
C PRO A 31 -12.34 -7.56 -17.24
N LYS A 32 -11.22 -8.15 -17.67
CA LYS A 32 -10.71 -8.15 -19.06
C LYS A 32 -10.06 -6.85 -19.55
N GLU A 33 -9.87 -5.84 -18.69
CA GLU A 33 -9.02 -4.70 -19.02
C GLU A 33 -7.55 -5.09 -19.11
N LYS A 34 -6.71 -4.18 -19.61
CA LYS A 34 -5.29 -4.51 -19.77
C LYS A 34 -4.57 -4.29 -18.45
N PRO A 35 -3.69 -5.21 -18.01
CA PRO A 35 -3.06 -5.18 -16.69
C PRO A 35 -2.17 -3.95 -16.45
N TYR A 36 -1.96 -3.08 -17.44
CA TYR A 36 -1.26 -1.81 -17.29
C TYR A 36 -2.16 -0.65 -16.85
N GLN A 37 -3.48 -0.86 -16.75
CA GLN A 37 -4.43 0.17 -16.30
C GLN A 37 -4.53 0.22 -14.78
N GLU A 38 -4.35 -0.93 -14.12
CA GLU A 38 -4.21 -1.10 -12.67
C GLU A 38 -3.19 -0.15 -12.03
N TYR A 39 -3.56 0.47 -10.91
CA TYR A 39 -2.62 1.30 -10.15
C TYR A 39 -3.00 1.46 -8.69
N VAL A 40 -1.99 1.80 -7.88
CA VAL A 40 -2.18 2.28 -6.51
C VAL A 40 -1.66 3.71 -6.40
N LYS A 41 -2.40 4.53 -5.67
CA LYS A 41 -1.98 5.89 -5.31
C LYS A 41 -1.56 5.91 -3.84
N VAL A 42 -0.31 6.29 -3.61
CA VAL A 42 0.24 6.48 -2.27
C VAL A 42 0.32 7.97 -1.98
N THR A 43 -0.22 8.40 -0.86
CA THR A 43 -0.31 9.81 -0.48
C THR A 43 0.36 10.05 0.86
N ASN A 44 1.11 11.15 0.95
CA ASN A 44 1.64 11.66 2.20
C ASN A 44 0.81 12.86 2.65
N LYS A 45 -0.07 12.67 3.64
CA LYS A 45 -0.85 13.77 4.25
C LYS A 45 -0.04 14.62 5.22
N GLY A 46 1.20 14.23 5.54
CA GLY A 46 2.07 14.91 6.49
C GLY A 46 2.60 16.24 5.95
N SER A 47 3.16 17.04 6.85
CA SER A 47 3.82 18.32 6.54
C SER A 47 5.29 18.16 6.14
N LYS A 48 5.88 16.98 6.29
CA LYS A 48 7.27 16.67 5.92
C LYS A 48 7.35 15.64 4.80
N SER A 49 8.39 15.73 3.98
CA SER A 49 8.71 14.71 2.98
C SER A 49 9.11 13.39 3.65
N VAL A 50 8.80 12.26 3.01
CA VAL A 50 9.13 10.92 3.51
C VAL A 50 9.94 10.16 2.45
N ASN A 51 11.09 9.63 2.85
CA ASN A 51 11.87 8.72 2.02
C ASN A 51 11.23 7.32 2.05
N LEU A 52 10.80 6.85 0.88
CA LEU A 52 10.17 5.55 0.71
C LEU A 52 11.17 4.44 0.39
N LYS A 53 12.49 4.69 0.35
CA LYS A 53 13.49 3.64 0.13
C LYS A 53 13.24 2.43 1.05
N GLY A 54 13.10 1.24 0.46
CA GLY A 54 12.86 -0.02 1.16
C GLY A 54 11.40 -0.29 1.56
N TRP A 55 10.50 0.69 1.41
CA TRP A 55 9.06 0.49 1.59
C TRP A 55 8.53 -0.46 0.53
N LYS A 56 7.43 -1.14 0.85
CA LYS A 56 6.86 -2.17 -0.01
C LYS A 56 5.36 -2.02 -0.19
N ILE A 57 4.90 -2.31 -1.40
CA ILE A 57 3.48 -2.54 -1.70
C ILE A 57 3.31 -4.02 -2.03
N LYS A 58 2.31 -4.65 -1.45
CA LYS A 58 1.98 -6.05 -1.67
C LYS A 58 0.49 -6.22 -2.02
N ASP A 59 0.20 -7.20 -2.85
CA ASP A 59 -1.14 -7.73 -3.08
C ASP A 59 -1.57 -8.69 -1.96
N LYS A 60 -2.82 -9.14 -2.01
CA LYS A 60 -3.34 -10.14 -1.07
C LYS A 60 -2.59 -11.46 -1.23
N GLY A 61 -2.03 -11.94 -0.12
CA GLY A 61 -1.18 -13.14 -0.11
C GLY A 61 0.26 -12.89 -0.58
N ALA A 62 0.63 -11.64 -0.90
CA ALA A 62 2.00 -11.23 -1.22
C ALA A 62 2.62 -11.95 -2.43
N LYS A 63 1.82 -12.35 -3.42
CA LYS A 63 2.31 -12.95 -4.68
C LYS A 63 3.10 -11.94 -5.50
N HIS A 64 2.76 -10.67 -5.37
CA HIS A 64 3.42 -9.55 -6.02
C HIS A 64 3.89 -8.53 -4.97
N THR A 65 5.20 -8.26 -4.95
CA THR A 65 5.80 -7.23 -4.09
C THR A 65 6.54 -6.17 -4.92
N TYR A 66 6.15 -4.91 -4.77
CA TYR A 66 6.90 -3.76 -5.27
C TYR A 66 7.77 -3.23 -4.14
N THR A 67 9.04 -2.95 -4.42
CA THR A 67 9.93 -2.28 -3.46
C THR A 67 10.35 -0.93 -4.03
N PHE A 68 10.13 0.13 -3.27
CA PHE A 68 10.63 1.45 -3.62
C PHE A 68 12.16 1.48 -3.46
N TYR A 69 12.89 1.63 -4.57
CA TYR A 69 14.36 1.63 -4.55
C TYR A 69 14.95 2.97 -4.09
N SER A 70 14.50 4.06 -4.71
CA SER A 70 14.87 5.43 -4.32
C SER A 70 13.73 6.35 -4.71
N TYR A 71 12.93 6.78 -3.74
CA TYR A 71 11.82 7.70 -3.98
C TYR A 71 11.52 8.50 -2.72
N THR A 72 11.43 9.82 -2.86
CA THR A 72 11.02 10.72 -1.78
C THR A 72 9.63 11.27 -2.08
N LEU A 73 8.66 10.90 -1.26
CA LEU A 73 7.30 11.42 -1.37
C LEU A 73 7.20 12.73 -0.60
N LYS A 74 7.05 13.84 -1.33
CA LYS A 74 6.94 15.19 -0.76
C LYS A 74 5.76 15.30 0.21
N SER A 75 5.80 16.30 1.09
CA SER A 75 4.66 16.66 1.92
C SER A 75 3.44 16.99 1.05
N LYS A 76 2.25 16.60 1.53
CA LYS A 76 0.96 16.81 0.83
C LYS A 76 0.90 16.29 -0.61
N ALA A 77 1.83 15.43 -1.02
CA ALA A 77 1.92 14.92 -2.38
C ALA A 77 1.46 13.47 -2.50
N SER A 78 1.31 13.01 -3.74
CA SER A 78 0.99 11.62 -4.07
C SER A 78 1.89 11.09 -5.18
N VAL A 79 2.10 9.78 -5.17
CA VAL A 79 2.73 9.03 -6.25
C VAL A 79 1.79 7.92 -6.71
N VAL A 80 1.70 7.73 -8.02
CA VAL A 80 0.96 6.63 -8.63
C VAL A 80 1.95 5.53 -8.98
N LEU A 81 1.71 4.30 -8.52
CA LEU A 81 2.42 3.12 -8.99
C LEU A 81 1.49 2.34 -9.93
N ARG A 82 1.83 2.32 -11.22
CA ARG A 82 1.17 1.49 -12.23
C ARG A 82 1.82 0.11 -12.26
N SER A 83 1.02 -0.94 -12.34
CA SER A 83 1.48 -2.32 -12.54
C SER A 83 2.23 -2.51 -13.86
N GLY A 84 1.75 -1.84 -14.92
CA GLY A 84 2.26 -1.93 -16.28
C GLY A 84 3.70 -1.45 -16.50
N LYS A 85 4.15 -1.53 -17.76
CA LYS A 85 5.41 -0.93 -18.20
C LYS A 85 5.30 0.57 -18.41
N GLY A 86 6.41 1.26 -18.16
CA GLY A 86 6.57 2.67 -18.48
C GLY A 86 7.85 3.25 -17.88
N LYS A 87 8.09 4.52 -18.16
CA LYS A 87 9.24 5.25 -17.62
C LYS A 87 8.84 6.00 -16.36
N ASN A 88 9.56 5.78 -15.27
CA ASN A 88 9.34 6.50 -14.03
C ASN A 88 9.47 8.02 -14.24
N SER A 89 8.59 8.76 -13.56
CA SER A 89 8.59 10.21 -13.47
C SER A 89 8.53 10.65 -12.00
N GLY A 90 8.50 11.97 -11.75
CA GLY A 90 8.40 12.51 -10.40
C GLY A 90 7.14 12.08 -9.63
N SER A 91 6.03 11.76 -10.33
CA SER A 91 4.74 11.44 -9.72
C SER A 91 4.14 10.10 -10.15
N THR A 92 4.77 9.41 -11.11
CA THR A 92 4.32 8.10 -11.59
C THR A 92 5.48 7.12 -11.65
N LEU A 93 5.30 5.95 -11.06
CA LEU A 93 6.22 4.84 -11.07
C LEU A 93 5.58 3.66 -11.81
N TYR A 94 6.42 2.82 -12.40
CA TYR A 94 6.00 1.64 -13.14
C TYR A 94 6.64 0.39 -12.55
N TRP A 95 5.81 -0.60 -12.24
CA TRP A 95 6.25 -1.90 -11.74
C TRP A 95 6.79 -2.79 -12.87
N ASN A 96 6.55 -2.43 -14.13
CA ASN A 96 7.05 -3.14 -15.31
C ASN A 96 6.62 -4.62 -15.34
N LYS A 97 5.39 -4.90 -14.88
CA LYS A 97 4.75 -6.21 -14.97
C LYS A 97 3.69 -6.20 -16.08
N TYR A 98 3.50 -7.36 -16.71
CA TYR A 98 2.44 -7.59 -17.71
C TYR A 98 1.34 -8.54 -17.20
N SER A 99 1.40 -8.87 -15.90
CA SER A 99 0.38 -9.66 -15.23
C SER A 99 -0.58 -8.74 -14.49
N PHE A 100 -1.84 -9.17 -14.36
CA PHE A 100 -2.78 -8.60 -13.41
C PHE A 100 -2.19 -8.75 -12.01
N ILE A 101 -1.94 -7.63 -11.34
CA ILE A 101 -1.38 -7.60 -9.99
C ILE A 101 -2.51 -7.56 -8.97
N TRP A 102 -3.56 -6.81 -9.29
CA TRP A 102 -4.73 -6.68 -8.46
C TRP A 102 -5.88 -7.53 -9.00
N ASN A 103 -6.42 -8.41 -8.17
CA ASN A 103 -7.59 -9.20 -8.49
C ASN A 103 -8.89 -8.36 -8.42
N ASN A 104 -9.64 -8.37 -9.52
CA ASN A 104 -10.90 -7.66 -9.71
C ASN A 104 -12.04 -8.13 -8.78
N GLU A 105 -11.89 -9.28 -8.13
CA GLU A 105 -12.90 -9.86 -7.22
C GLU A 105 -12.67 -9.49 -5.74
N GLY A 106 -11.81 -8.50 -5.46
CA GLY A 106 -11.61 -7.96 -4.09
C GLY A 106 -10.19 -8.11 -3.58
N ASP A 107 -9.21 -7.60 -4.33
CA ASP A 107 -7.84 -7.51 -3.84
C ASP A 107 -7.66 -6.43 -2.78
N THR A 108 -6.55 -6.52 -2.06
CA THR A 108 -6.18 -5.57 -1.03
C THR A 108 -4.72 -5.17 -1.23
N ALA A 109 -4.47 -3.88 -1.36
CA ALA A 109 -3.13 -3.33 -1.35
C ALA A 109 -2.66 -3.12 0.08
N TYR A 110 -1.49 -3.66 0.41
CA TYR A 110 -0.83 -3.52 1.70
C TYR A 110 0.42 -2.68 1.55
N LEU A 111 0.54 -1.61 2.33
CA LEU A 111 1.72 -0.75 2.38
C LEU A 111 2.52 -1.06 3.63
N TYR A 112 3.81 -1.38 3.46
CA TYR A 112 4.76 -1.64 4.52
C TYR A 112 5.86 -0.59 4.49
N ASN A 113 6.31 -0.13 5.66
CA ASN A 113 7.48 0.73 5.75
C ASN A 113 8.79 -0.05 5.54
N ALA A 114 9.92 0.68 5.53
CA ALA A 114 11.25 0.09 5.34
C ALA A 114 11.62 -1.00 6.37
N HIS A 115 11.06 -0.92 7.58
CA HIS A 115 11.27 -1.90 8.66
C HIS A 115 10.34 -3.12 8.57
N GLY A 116 9.50 -3.21 7.52
CA GLY A 116 8.55 -4.30 7.36
C GLY A 116 7.29 -4.19 8.20
N LYS A 117 7.03 -3.05 8.86
CA LYS A 117 5.78 -2.83 9.60
C LYS A 117 4.67 -2.43 8.63
N LEU A 118 3.52 -3.08 8.74
CA LEU A 118 2.30 -2.69 8.00
C LEU A 118 1.87 -1.29 8.46
N VAL A 119 1.74 -0.36 7.52
CA VAL A 119 1.30 1.01 7.80
C VAL A 119 -0.13 1.28 7.35
N PHE A 120 -0.57 0.62 6.27
CA PHE A 120 -1.92 0.81 5.74
C PHE A 120 -2.33 -0.38 4.87
N LYS A 121 -3.64 -0.64 4.79
CA LYS A 121 -4.23 -1.54 3.82
C LYS A 121 -5.45 -0.88 3.16
N ARG A 122 -5.65 -1.12 1.86
CA ARG A 122 -6.81 -0.61 1.12
C ARG A 122 -7.41 -1.72 0.26
N ASN A 123 -8.72 -1.90 0.37
CA ASN A 123 -9.47 -2.80 -0.49
C ASN A 123 -9.77 -2.12 -1.83
N GLY A 124 -9.75 -2.90 -2.91
CA GLY A 124 -10.16 -2.51 -4.25
C GLY A 124 -11.68 -2.50 -4.41
#